data_AF-A0A1I7U6T3-F1
#
_entry.id   AF-A0A1I7U6T3-F1
#
_cell.length_a   1.000
_cell.length_b   1.000
_cell.length_c   1.000
_cell.angle_alpha   90.00
_cell.angle_beta   90.00
_cell.angle_gamma   90.00
#
_symmetry.space_group_name_H-M   'P 1'
#
loop_
_entity.id
_entity.type
_entity.pdbx_description
1 polymer ?
#
loop_
_entity_poly.entity_id
_entity_poly.type
_entity_poly.pdbx_seq_one_letter_code
_entity_poly.pdbx_strand_id
1 'polypeptide(L)'
;MLLTLIKSFFDAIYLTVYFVYITPMIVLDIKFMMNHSNIAGYILIVCYEISIHTHFLTSLNRFNAVFFPFSYINTFRTRATVAYLIVIFIFSFGMMTTVIYGFGCQLEYNPNTWVSFYDVTIPICRWYAFYADFLKNLILVFTDTIIDVITLLKVQKMRKQFRDGKRSENYTKKEMDFLKQTLGQAVFYLMGYASYLMVPEMKSNKYVAFFMSLFSWALIAMIDGFFTIVYNSEIRKKIAFRREICVVSTVVSLNVN
;
A
#
# COMPACT_ATOMS: atom_id res chain seq x y z
N MET A 1 0.40 -11.63 -9.53
CA MET A 1 -0.95 -11.69 -8.89
C MET A 1 -0.87 -11.90 -7.39
N LEU A 2 -0.11 -12.89 -6.90
CA LEU A 2 0.03 -13.15 -5.45
C LEU A 2 0.51 -11.91 -4.66
N LEU A 3 1.58 -11.25 -5.12
CA LEU A 3 2.12 -10.05 -4.46
C LEU A 3 1.08 -8.93 -4.33
N THR A 4 0.40 -8.58 -5.43
CA THR A 4 -0.67 -7.56 -5.45
C THR A 4 -1.84 -7.92 -4.52
N LEU A 5 -2.20 -9.21 -4.44
CA LEU A 5 -3.26 -9.68 -3.56
C LEU A 5 -2.87 -9.48 -2.08
N ILE A 6 -1.65 -9.89 -1.71
CA ILE A 6 -1.16 -9.77 -0.34
C ILE A 6 -1.05 -8.31 0.08
N LYS A 7 -0.51 -7.45 -0.80
CA LYS A 7 -0.51 -6.00 -0.57
C LYS A 7 -1.92 -5.47 -0.26
N SER A 8 -2.86 -5.74 -1.16
CA SER A 8 -4.24 -5.25 -1.04
C SER A 8 -4.94 -5.77 0.22
N PHE A 9 -4.61 -6.98 0.67
CA PHE A 9 -5.12 -7.55 1.91
C PHE A 9 -4.65 -6.77 3.14
N PHE A 10 -3.36 -6.43 3.22
CA PHE A 10 -2.84 -5.63 4.32
C PHE A 10 -3.33 -4.17 4.29
N ASP A 11 -3.48 -3.57 3.10
CA ASP A 11 -4.14 -2.26 2.97
C ASP A 11 -5.59 -2.30 3.45
N ALA A 12 -6.32 -3.39 3.20
CA ALA A 12 -7.69 -3.55 3.67
C ALA A 12 -7.75 -3.67 5.20
N ILE A 13 -6.82 -4.41 5.83
CA ILE A 13 -6.71 -4.47 7.30
C ILE A 13 -6.41 -3.07 7.86
N TYR A 14 -5.45 -2.36 7.25
CA TYR A 14 -5.08 -1.01 7.63
C TYR A 14 -6.30 -0.07 7.63
N LEU A 15 -7.05 -0.04 6.53
CA LEU A 15 -8.26 0.76 6.40
C LEU A 15 -9.35 0.34 7.40
N THR A 16 -9.49 -0.96 7.64
CA THR A 16 -10.46 -1.49 8.62
C THR A 16 -10.13 -0.97 10.02
N VAL A 17 -8.86 -1.00 10.44
CA VAL A 17 -8.46 -0.48 11.76
C VAL A 17 -8.68 1.04 11.82
N TYR A 18 -8.37 1.78 10.75
CA TYR A 18 -8.64 3.23 10.71
C TYR A 18 -10.13 3.58 10.86
N PHE A 19 -11.00 2.94 10.08
CA PHE A 19 -12.42 3.27 10.03
C PHE A 19 -13.24 2.66 11.17
N VAL A 20 -12.91 1.44 11.60
CA VAL A 20 -13.68 0.69 12.62
C VAL A 20 -13.11 0.89 14.03
N TYR A 21 -11.84 1.27 14.17
CA TYR A 21 -11.23 1.51 15.46
C TYR A 21 -10.90 3.00 15.70
N ILE A 22 -9.98 3.57 14.91
CA ILE A 22 -9.45 4.92 15.17
C ILE A 22 -10.53 6.00 15.03
N THR A 23 -11.33 5.94 13.98
CA THR A 23 -12.38 6.94 13.72
C THR A 23 -13.46 6.97 14.82
N PRO A 24 -14.11 5.84 15.19
CA PRO A 24 -15.09 5.85 16.28
C PRO A 24 -14.46 6.16 17.63
N MET A 25 -13.22 5.73 17.90
CA MET A 25 -12.49 6.12 19.12
C MET A 25 -12.43 7.64 19.29
N ILE A 26 -12.15 8.38 18.21
CA ILE A 26 -12.00 9.84 18.24
C ILE A 26 -13.36 10.54 18.20
N VAL A 27 -14.27 10.12 17.32
CA VAL A 27 -15.57 10.79 17.13
C VAL A 27 -16.52 10.57 18.32
N LEU A 28 -16.49 9.38 18.93
CA LEU A 28 -17.35 9.01 20.05
C LEU A 28 -16.66 9.15 21.42
N ASP A 29 -15.42 9.62 21.45
CA ASP A 29 -14.61 9.82 22.67
C ASP A 29 -14.56 8.58 23.60
N ILE A 30 -14.36 7.40 23.01
CA ILE A 30 -14.42 6.12 23.74
C ILE A 30 -13.11 5.87 24.49
N LYS A 31 -13.09 6.21 25.79
CA LYS A 31 -11.92 6.03 26.68
C LYS A 31 -11.32 4.63 26.67
N PHE A 32 -12.15 3.58 26.61
CA PHE A 32 -11.67 2.20 26.54
C PHE A 32 -10.78 1.94 25.32
N MET A 33 -11.18 2.48 24.16
CA MET A 33 -10.43 2.33 22.91
C MET A 33 -9.15 3.17 22.91
N MET A 34 -9.19 4.36 23.52
CA MET A 34 -8.01 5.22 23.71
C MET A 34 -6.95 4.53 24.56
N ASN A 35 -7.35 3.88 25.66
CA ASN A 35 -6.44 3.15 26.54
C ASN A 35 -5.74 1.96 25.85
N HIS A 36 -6.34 1.41 24.79
CA HIS A 36 -5.78 0.32 23.98
C HIS A 36 -5.33 0.81 22.59
N SER A 37 -5.16 2.12 22.40
CA SER A 37 -4.82 2.72 21.10
C SER A 37 -3.43 2.29 20.61
N ASN A 38 -2.52 1.94 21.51
CA ASN A 38 -1.21 1.38 21.19
C ASN A 38 -1.29 0.07 20.37
N ILE A 39 -2.26 -0.81 20.68
CA ILE A 39 -2.48 -2.06 19.95
C ILE A 39 -2.97 -1.75 18.52
N ALA A 40 -3.91 -0.82 18.39
CA ALA A 40 -4.40 -0.39 17.08
C ALA A 40 -3.29 0.26 16.25
N GLY A 41 -2.48 1.13 16.87
CA GLY A 41 -1.31 1.75 16.25
C GLY A 41 -0.27 0.72 15.80
N TYR A 42 -0.02 -0.32 16.61
CA TYR A 42 0.87 -1.43 16.26
C TYR A 42 0.38 -2.20 15.03
N ILE A 43 -0.91 -2.57 15.00
CA ILE A 43 -1.49 -3.30 13.85
C ILE A 43 -1.42 -2.45 12.58
N LEU A 44 -1.74 -1.16 12.68
CA LEU A 44 -1.68 -0.22 11.56
C LEU A 44 -0.27 -0.16 10.95
N ILE A 45 0.74 0.09 11.77
CA ILE A 45 2.09 0.29 11.24
C ILE A 45 2.68 -1.01 10.68
N VAL A 46 2.40 -2.17 11.29
CA VAL A 46 2.84 -3.47 10.77
C VAL A 46 2.20 -3.76 9.41
N CYS A 47 0.89 -3.54 9.28
CA CYS A 47 0.19 -3.75 8.01
C CYS A 47 0.72 -2.80 6.92
N TYR A 48 0.95 -1.55 7.27
CA TYR A 48 1.54 -0.55 6.38
C TYR A 48 2.93 -0.96 5.87
N GLU A 49 3.82 -1.39 6.77
CA GLU A 49 5.17 -1.85 6.41
C GLU A 49 5.14 -3.09 5.50
N ILE A 50 4.28 -4.07 5.80
CA ILE A 50 4.15 -5.25 4.94
C ILE A 50 3.64 -4.83 3.55
N SER A 51 2.68 -3.91 3.49
CA SER A 51 2.14 -3.40 2.23
C SER A 51 3.20 -2.69 1.39
N ILE A 52 3.96 -1.75 1.96
CA ILE A 52 4.96 -0.98 1.20
C ILE A 52 6.13 -1.86 0.72
N HIS A 53 6.61 -2.79 1.55
CA HIS A 53 7.64 -3.76 1.14
C HIS A 53 7.12 -4.70 0.03
N THR A 54 5.86 -5.13 0.12
CA THR A 54 5.23 -5.97 -0.91
C THR A 54 4.99 -5.20 -2.22
N HIS A 55 4.70 -3.89 -2.14
CA HIS A 55 4.61 -3.02 -3.31
C HIS A 55 5.94 -2.95 -4.04
N PHE A 56 7.02 -2.66 -3.32
CA PHE A 56 8.37 -2.62 -3.87
C PHE A 56 8.77 -3.96 -4.54
N LEU A 57 8.46 -5.09 -3.89
CA LEU A 57 8.70 -6.42 -4.47
C LEU A 57 7.87 -6.66 -5.74
N THR A 58 6.67 -6.08 -5.84
CA THR A 58 5.84 -6.16 -7.04
C THR A 58 6.49 -5.45 -8.23
N SER A 59 7.10 -4.29 -8.00
CA SER A 59 7.81 -3.54 -9.03
C SER A 59 9.11 -4.24 -9.43
N LEU A 60 9.86 -4.79 -8.48
CA LEU A 60 11.02 -5.65 -8.77
C LEU A 60 10.63 -6.91 -9.57
N ASN A 61 9.49 -7.53 -9.27
CA ASN A 61 8.98 -8.67 -10.03
C ASN A 61 8.76 -8.27 -11.50
N ARG A 62 8.12 -7.13 -11.76
CA ARG A 62 7.87 -6.62 -13.12
C ARG A 62 9.15 -6.27 -13.84
N PHE A 63 10.07 -5.60 -13.16
CA PHE A 63 11.38 -5.24 -13.70
C PHE A 63 12.17 -6.48 -14.14
N ASN A 64 12.29 -7.48 -13.26
CA ASN A 64 13.01 -8.71 -13.57
C ASN A 64 12.37 -9.50 -14.71
N ALA A 65 11.03 -9.53 -14.80
CA ALA A 65 10.33 -10.17 -15.91
C ALA A 65 10.70 -9.56 -17.28
N VAL A 66 11.03 -8.26 -17.32
CA VAL A 66 11.32 -7.52 -18.55
C VAL A 66 12.81 -7.49 -18.87
N PHE A 67 13.67 -7.23 -17.88
CA PHE A 67 15.12 -7.07 -18.09
C PHE A 67 15.88 -8.40 -18.03
N PHE A 68 15.42 -9.36 -17.23
CA PHE A 68 16.12 -10.61 -16.97
C PHE A 68 15.20 -11.83 -17.13
N PRO A 69 14.60 -12.05 -18.32
CA PRO A 69 13.58 -13.08 -18.52
C PRO A 69 14.06 -14.50 -18.18
N PHE A 70 15.34 -14.82 -18.43
CA PHE A 70 15.91 -16.14 -18.10
C PHE A 70 16.09 -16.34 -16.58
N SER A 71 16.55 -15.30 -15.87
CA SER A 71 16.70 -15.37 -14.41
C SER A 71 15.34 -15.33 -13.70
N TYR A 72 14.37 -14.58 -14.24
CA TYR A 72 13.04 -14.39 -13.68
C TYR A 72 12.32 -15.70 -13.37
N ILE A 73 12.46 -16.71 -14.24
CA ILE A 73 11.82 -18.03 -14.09
C ILE A 73 12.24 -18.70 -12.76
N ASN A 74 13.48 -18.49 -12.31
CA ASN A 74 13.97 -19.04 -11.06
C ASN A 74 13.75 -18.08 -9.88
N THR A 75 14.03 -16.79 -10.09
CA THR A 75 13.98 -15.75 -9.04
C THR A 75 12.55 -15.51 -8.54
N PHE A 76 11.55 -15.42 -9.43
CA PHE A 76 10.15 -15.16 -9.08
C PHE A 76 9.23 -16.37 -9.31
N ARG A 77 9.76 -17.57 -9.13
CA ARG A 77 8.93 -18.78 -9.07
C ARG A 77 8.04 -18.74 -7.82
N THR A 78 6.84 -19.33 -7.87
CA THR A 78 5.86 -19.32 -6.78
C THR A 78 6.45 -19.60 -5.39
N ARG A 79 7.29 -20.64 -5.26
CA ARG A 79 7.94 -20.98 -3.97
C ARG A 79 8.90 -19.88 -3.49
N ALA A 80 9.67 -19.27 -4.39
CA ALA A 80 10.57 -18.17 -4.07
C ALA A 80 9.79 -16.91 -3.70
N THR A 81 8.71 -16.58 -4.43
CA THR A 81 7.83 -15.46 -4.10
C THR A 81 7.19 -15.63 -2.72
N VAL A 82 6.74 -16.83 -2.36
CA VAL A 82 6.22 -17.13 -1.02
C VAL A 82 7.33 -16.97 0.03
N ALA A 83 8.55 -17.43 -0.24
CA ALA A 83 9.68 -17.23 0.67
C ALA A 83 9.98 -15.73 0.88
N TYR A 84 9.98 -14.92 -0.17
CA TYR A 84 10.16 -13.46 -0.04
C TYR A 84 9.05 -12.81 0.79
N LEU A 85 7.80 -13.25 0.63
CA LEU A 85 6.68 -12.76 1.45
C LEU A 85 6.84 -13.14 2.92
N ILE A 86 7.29 -14.35 3.22
CA ILE A 86 7.59 -14.79 4.59
C ILE A 86 8.71 -13.94 5.18
N VAL A 87 9.78 -13.68 4.42
CA VAL A 87 10.89 -12.82 4.85
C VAL A 87 10.40 -11.39 5.11
N ILE A 88 9.60 -10.81 4.22
CA ILE A 88 9.00 -9.48 4.42
C ILE A 88 8.13 -9.45 5.68
N PHE A 89 7.34 -10.49 5.91
CA PHE A 89 6.49 -10.59 7.09
C PHE A 89 7.31 -10.63 8.38
N ILE A 90 8.29 -11.54 8.46
CA ILE A 90 9.19 -11.68 9.62
C ILE A 90 9.97 -10.38 9.84
N PHE A 91 10.50 -9.77 8.79
CA PHE A 91 11.26 -8.53 8.86
C PHE A 91 10.40 -7.36 9.34
N SER A 92 9.23 -7.12 8.73
CA SER A 92 8.35 -6.00 9.09
C SER A 92 7.80 -6.17 10.51
N PHE A 93 7.35 -7.37 10.86
CA PHE A 93 6.87 -7.68 12.20
C PHE A 93 7.97 -7.56 13.25
N GLY A 94 9.16 -8.14 12.99
CA GLY A 94 10.29 -8.09 13.91
C GLY A 94 10.81 -6.68 14.13
N MET A 95 10.92 -5.89 13.06
CA MET A 95 11.31 -4.48 13.15
C MET A 95 10.33 -3.69 14.02
N MET A 96 9.03 -3.77 13.71
CA MET A 96 8.01 -3.01 14.44
C MET A 96 7.84 -3.48 15.88
N THR A 97 7.96 -4.80 16.14
CA THR A 97 7.96 -5.34 17.52
C THR A 97 9.13 -4.78 18.33
N THR A 98 10.33 -4.78 17.74
CA THR A 98 11.54 -4.29 18.42
C THR A 98 11.42 -2.80 18.74
N VAL A 99 10.89 -2.01 17.81
CA VAL A 99 10.75 -0.56 18.00
C VAL A 99 9.69 -0.23 19.05
N ILE A 100 8.51 -0.84 18.94
CA ILE A 100 7.37 -0.51 19.79
C ILE A 100 7.53 -1.09 21.19
N TYR A 101 7.90 -2.37 21.32
CA TYR A 101 7.99 -3.05 22.62
C TYR A 101 9.42 -3.12 23.17
N GLY A 102 10.44 -3.16 22.32
CA GLY A 102 11.84 -3.20 22.76
C GLY A 102 12.37 -1.82 23.16
N PHE A 103 12.10 -0.79 22.37
CA PHE A 103 12.54 0.59 22.65
C PHE A 103 11.46 1.48 23.28
N GLY A 104 10.22 0.97 23.44
CA GLY A 104 9.12 1.72 24.04
C GLY A 104 8.54 2.80 23.13
N CYS A 105 8.80 2.77 21.82
CA CYS A 105 8.31 3.76 20.87
C CYS A 105 6.87 3.47 20.45
N GLN A 106 5.94 3.48 21.40
CA GLN A 106 4.54 3.16 21.13
C GLN A 106 3.88 4.24 20.27
N LEU A 107 3.01 3.79 19.35
CA LEU A 107 2.23 4.67 18.50
C LEU A 107 0.89 4.98 19.19
N GLU A 108 0.93 5.83 20.20
CA GLU A 108 -0.22 6.15 21.06
C GLU A 108 -1.02 7.34 20.54
N TYR A 109 -2.32 7.34 20.85
CA TYR A 109 -3.20 8.46 20.54
C TYR A 109 -2.78 9.73 21.28
N ASN A 110 -2.56 10.83 20.54
CA ASN A 110 -2.28 12.13 21.13
C ASN A 110 -3.57 12.97 21.25
N PRO A 111 -3.99 13.36 22.47
CA PRO A 111 -5.22 14.13 22.67
C PRO A 111 -5.15 15.56 22.12
N ASN A 112 -3.94 16.12 21.89
CA ASN A 112 -3.76 17.49 21.41
C ASN A 112 -3.94 17.60 19.88
N THR A 113 -3.53 16.57 19.14
CA THR A 113 -3.57 16.56 17.67
C THR A 113 -4.61 15.60 17.10
N TRP A 114 -5.19 14.73 17.93
CA TRP A 114 -6.12 13.66 17.51
C TRP A 114 -5.50 12.67 16.50
N VAL A 115 -4.18 12.49 16.56
CA VAL A 115 -3.43 11.57 15.68
C VAL A 115 -2.43 10.78 16.51
N SER A 116 -2.15 9.55 16.10
CA SER A 116 -1.11 8.72 16.72
C SER A 116 0.23 8.95 16.05
N PHE A 117 1.24 9.34 16.82
CA PHE A 117 2.62 9.53 16.38
C PHE A 117 3.58 8.92 17.40
N TYR A 118 4.80 8.61 16.96
CA TYR A 118 5.88 8.23 17.87
C TYR A 118 6.19 9.36 18.85
N ASP A 119 6.53 9.01 20.08
CA ASP A 119 6.99 10.00 21.07
C ASP A 119 8.38 10.53 20.70
N VAL A 120 8.41 11.74 20.13
CA VAL A 120 9.65 12.41 19.71
C VAL A 120 10.45 13.01 20.86
N THR A 121 9.97 12.94 22.11
CA THR A 121 10.77 13.31 23.29
C THR A 121 11.89 12.31 23.54
N ILE A 122 11.67 11.05 23.15
CA ILE A 122 12.64 9.96 23.23
C ILE A 122 13.56 10.02 21.99
N PRO A 123 14.89 10.20 22.15
CA PRO A 123 15.80 10.37 21.02
C PRO A 123 15.80 9.21 20.03
N ILE A 124 15.69 7.97 20.51
CA ILE A 124 15.69 6.78 19.64
C ILE A 124 14.41 6.69 18.80
N CYS A 125 13.27 7.05 19.37
CA CYS A 125 11.99 7.08 18.67
C CYS A 125 11.95 8.20 17.63
N ARG A 126 12.52 9.37 17.95
CA ARG A 126 12.69 10.48 16.99
C ARG A 126 13.56 10.07 15.80
N TRP A 127 14.70 9.44 16.09
CA TRP A 127 15.59 8.95 15.03
C TRP A 127 14.87 7.93 14.14
N TYR A 128 14.17 6.98 14.75
CA TYR A 128 13.40 5.97 14.04
C TYR A 128 12.32 6.59 13.14
N ALA A 129 11.47 7.46 13.71
CA ALA A 129 10.36 8.11 13.02
C ALA A 129 10.81 8.89 11.78
N PHE A 130 11.99 9.51 11.83
CA PHE A 130 12.52 10.28 10.70
C PHE A 130 13.29 9.41 9.70
N TYR A 131 14.24 8.60 10.14
CA TYR A 131 15.14 7.88 9.25
C TYR A 131 14.59 6.53 8.79
N ALA A 132 14.10 5.73 9.74
CA ALA A 132 13.71 4.35 9.50
C ALA A 132 12.25 4.23 9.04
N ASP A 133 11.38 5.16 9.43
CA ASP A 133 10.01 5.23 8.93
C ASP A 133 9.92 6.21 7.75
N PHE A 134 9.93 7.52 8.01
CA PHE A 134 9.68 8.53 6.98
C PHE A 134 10.64 8.48 5.78
N LEU A 135 11.95 8.64 6.00
CA LEU A 135 12.94 8.75 4.92
C LEU A 135 13.08 7.43 4.16
N LYS A 136 13.11 6.29 4.86
CA LYS A 136 13.13 4.96 4.26
C LYS A 136 11.93 4.76 3.33
N ASN A 137 10.72 5.03 3.82
CA ASN A 137 9.49 4.81 3.07
C ASN A 137 9.37 5.80 1.88
N LEU A 138 9.86 7.03 2.02
CA LEU A 138 9.97 8.00 0.93
C LEU A 138 10.92 7.52 -0.18
N ILE A 139 12.14 7.08 0.19
CA ILE A 139 13.13 6.54 -0.76
C ILE A 139 12.57 5.32 -1.48
N LEU A 140 11.86 4.43 -0.77
CA LEU A 140 11.21 3.26 -1.37
C LEU A 140 10.19 3.67 -2.44
N VAL A 141 9.30 4.63 -2.17
CA VAL A 141 8.30 5.09 -3.14
C VAL A 141 8.94 5.72 -4.38
N PHE A 142 10.00 6.53 -4.21
CA PHE A 142 10.74 7.07 -5.35
C PHE A 142 11.41 5.98 -6.17
N THR A 143 12.10 5.05 -5.52
CA THR A 143 12.79 3.95 -6.19
C THR A 143 11.80 3.07 -6.95
N ASP A 144 10.66 2.76 -6.32
CA ASP A 144 9.57 1.99 -6.91
C ASP A 144 9.02 2.64 -8.18
N THR A 145 8.73 3.95 -8.12
CA THR A 145 8.25 4.73 -9.27
C THR A 145 9.27 4.71 -10.41
N ILE A 146 10.56 4.88 -10.11
CA ILE A 146 11.65 4.84 -11.10
C ILE A 146 11.70 3.45 -11.76
N ILE A 147 11.65 2.38 -10.97
CA ILE A 147 11.68 1.00 -11.47
C ILE A 147 10.50 0.73 -12.39
N ASP A 148 9.28 1.10 -12.00
CA ASP A 148 8.08 0.89 -12.82
C ASP A 148 8.12 1.69 -14.13
N VAL A 149 8.57 2.95 -14.10
CA VAL A 149 8.74 3.78 -15.30
C VAL A 149 9.78 3.17 -16.25
N ILE A 150 10.96 2.80 -15.74
CA ILE A 150 12.03 2.16 -16.54
C ILE A 150 11.52 0.85 -17.16
N THR A 151 10.84 0.02 -16.36
CA THR A 151 10.23 -1.24 -16.79
C THR A 151 9.27 -1.00 -17.96
N LEU A 152 8.40 -0.01 -17.84
CA LEU A 152 7.45 0.28 -18.90
C LEU A 152 8.13 0.81 -20.17
N LEU A 153 9.07 1.74 -20.04
CA LEU A 153 9.82 2.29 -21.20
C LEU A 153 10.53 1.16 -21.97
N LYS A 154 11.10 0.18 -21.26
CA LYS A 154 11.72 -0.99 -21.87
C LYS A 154 10.70 -1.87 -22.59
N VAL A 155 9.54 -2.14 -21.98
CA VAL A 155 8.44 -2.89 -22.62
C VAL A 155 7.98 -2.21 -23.91
N GLN A 156 7.82 -0.88 -23.88
CA GLN A 156 7.45 -0.09 -25.05
C GLN A 156 8.50 -0.21 -26.16
N LYS A 157 9.79 -0.10 -25.81
CA LYS A 157 10.90 -0.23 -26.77
C LYS A 157 10.95 -1.61 -27.41
N MET A 158 10.87 -2.68 -26.61
CA MET A 158 10.86 -4.06 -27.12
C MET A 158 9.71 -4.28 -28.09
N ARG A 159 8.50 -3.84 -27.73
CA ARG A 159 7.31 -4.01 -28.59
C ARG A 159 7.39 -3.21 -29.89
N LYS A 160 8.02 -2.04 -29.89
CA LYS A 160 8.27 -1.26 -31.11
C LYS A 160 9.25 -1.97 -32.03
N GLN A 161 10.23 -2.70 -31.48
CA GLN A 161 11.23 -3.44 -32.27
C GLN A 161 10.70 -4.74 -32.87
N PHE A 162 9.82 -5.47 -32.17
CA PHE A 162 9.34 -6.79 -32.60
C PHE A 162 8.01 -6.76 -33.38
N ARG A 163 7.47 -5.59 -33.74
CA ARG A 163 6.15 -5.50 -34.38
C ARG A 163 6.17 -4.61 -35.63
N ASP A 164 5.96 -5.23 -36.79
CA ASP A 164 5.88 -4.59 -38.11
C ASP A 164 4.65 -3.65 -38.22
N GLY A 165 4.79 -2.42 -37.71
CA GLY A 165 3.95 -1.28 -38.06
C GLY A 165 2.51 -1.25 -37.52
N LYS A 166 1.88 -2.39 -37.19
CA LYS A 166 0.49 -2.41 -36.64
C LYS A 166 0.47 -2.36 -35.12
N ARG A 167 0.49 -1.15 -34.56
CA ARG A 167 0.23 -0.90 -33.14
C ARG A 167 -1.26 -1.14 -32.84
N SER A 168 -1.59 -2.23 -32.16
CA SER A 168 -2.98 -2.43 -31.70
C SER A 168 -3.29 -1.44 -30.57
N GLU A 169 -4.31 -0.60 -30.77
CA GLU A 169 -4.76 0.44 -29.84
C GLU A 169 -4.95 -0.08 -28.40
N ASN A 170 -5.43 -1.33 -28.27
CA ASN A 170 -5.64 -1.98 -26.98
C ASN A 170 -4.35 -2.13 -26.15
N TYR A 171 -3.18 -2.32 -26.78
CA TYR A 171 -1.91 -2.44 -26.06
C TYR A 171 -1.37 -1.07 -25.64
N THR A 172 -1.48 -0.08 -26.52
CA THR A 172 -1.16 1.32 -26.22
C THR A 172 -1.96 1.83 -25.04
N LYS A 173 -3.25 1.52 -25.03
CA LYS A 173 -4.15 1.89 -23.94
C LYS A 173 -3.72 1.27 -22.62
N LYS A 174 -3.39 -0.04 -22.60
CA LYS A 174 -2.87 -0.70 -21.39
C LYS A 174 -1.57 -0.10 -20.87
N GLU A 175 -0.66 0.28 -21.75
CA GLU A 175 0.60 0.91 -21.36
C GLU A 175 0.38 2.31 -20.76
N MET A 176 -0.51 3.10 -21.37
CA MET A 176 -0.89 4.41 -20.85
C MET A 176 -1.67 4.30 -19.53
N ASP A 177 -2.57 3.33 -19.41
CA ASP A 177 -3.31 3.03 -18.19
C ASP A 177 -2.35 2.67 -17.05
N PHE A 178 -1.32 1.88 -17.34
CA PHE A 178 -0.27 1.55 -16.37
C PHE A 178 0.56 2.78 -15.94
N LEU A 179 0.94 3.67 -16.86
CA LEU A 179 1.59 4.93 -16.49
C LEU A 179 0.73 5.77 -15.57
N LYS A 180 -0.55 5.92 -15.90
CA LYS A 180 -1.50 6.68 -15.09
C LYS A 180 -1.65 6.07 -13.70
N GLN A 181 -1.66 4.75 -13.60
CA GLN A 181 -1.65 4.04 -12.33
C GLN A 181 -0.40 4.38 -11.52
N THR A 182 0.81 4.08 -12.01
CA THR A 182 2.06 4.25 -11.24
C THR A 182 2.29 5.73 -10.87
N LEU A 183 2.15 6.65 -11.82
CA LEU A 183 2.35 8.08 -11.55
C LEU A 183 1.28 8.63 -10.62
N GLY A 184 0.03 8.20 -10.79
CA GLY A 184 -1.06 8.57 -9.89
C GLY A 184 -0.80 8.09 -8.47
N GLN A 185 -0.47 6.82 -8.28
CA GLN A 185 -0.13 6.24 -6.97
C GLN A 185 1.01 7.03 -6.31
N ALA A 186 2.10 7.31 -7.05
CA ALA A 186 3.25 8.06 -6.55
C ALA A 186 2.86 9.46 -6.05
N VAL A 187 2.04 10.21 -6.80
CA VAL A 187 1.58 11.55 -6.38
C VAL A 187 0.81 11.48 -5.06
N PHE A 188 -0.09 10.51 -4.89
CA PHE A 188 -0.83 10.36 -3.64
C PHE A 188 0.05 9.94 -2.47
N TYR A 189 1.01 9.02 -2.66
CA TYR A 189 1.99 8.69 -1.62
C TYR A 189 2.80 9.93 -1.20
N LEU A 190 3.27 10.74 -2.15
CA LEU A 190 4.00 11.98 -1.85
C LEU A 190 3.14 12.99 -1.09
N MET A 191 1.85 13.12 -1.42
CA MET A 191 0.91 13.94 -0.67
C MET A 191 0.75 13.43 0.77
N GLY A 192 0.74 12.11 0.97
CA GLY A 192 0.75 11.48 2.30
C GLY A 192 1.95 11.87 3.13
N TYR A 193 3.15 11.71 2.59
CA TYR A 193 4.37 12.08 3.30
C TYR A 193 4.48 13.59 3.53
N ALA A 194 3.99 14.43 2.61
CA ALA A 194 3.88 15.85 2.88
C ALA A 194 2.99 16.13 4.10
N SER A 195 1.86 15.41 4.22
CA SER A 195 1.00 15.53 5.40
C SER A 195 1.64 15.00 6.69
N TYR A 196 2.48 13.96 6.61
CA TYR A 196 3.25 13.47 7.77
C TYR A 196 4.10 14.57 8.41
N LEU A 197 4.69 15.44 7.58
CA LEU A 197 5.48 16.58 8.04
C LEU A 197 4.60 17.74 8.56
N MET A 198 3.44 17.96 7.95
CA MET A 198 2.59 19.11 8.27
C MET A 198 1.68 18.89 9.49
N VAL A 199 1.11 17.69 9.65
CA VAL A 199 0.10 17.40 10.69
C VAL A 199 0.60 17.67 12.12
N PRO A 200 1.84 17.30 12.51
CA PRO A 200 2.35 17.59 13.86
C PRO A 200 2.45 19.09 14.19
N GLU A 201 2.60 19.93 13.18
CA GLU A 201 2.70 21.40 13.33
C GLU A 201 1.33 22.07 13.47
N MET A 202 0.23 21.37 13.12
CA MET A 202 -1.15 21.88 13.17
C MET A 202 -1.76 21.85 14.58
N LYS A 203 -1.00 22.32 15.60
CA LYS A 203 -1.41 22.29 17.01
C LYS A 203 -2.60 23.19 17.33
N SER A 204 -2.88 24.19 16.51
CA SER A 204 -3.96 25.16 16.73
C SER A 204 -5.36 24.61 16.46
N ASN A 205 -5.50 23.58 15.61
CA ASN A 205 -6.80 23.01 15.25
C ASN A 205 -6.73 21.50 15.07
N LYS A 206 -7.02 20.77 16.15
CA LYS A 206 -7.04 19.30 16.21
C LYS A 206 -8.00 18.66 15.20
N TYR A 207 -9.10 19.32 14.84
CA TYR A 207 -10.03 18.79 13.82
C TYR A 207 -9.36 18.78 12.45
N VAL A 208 -8.67 19.87 12.09
CA VAL A 208 -7.94 19.96 10.82
C VAL A 208 -6.81 18.94 10.80
N ALA A 209 -6.05 18.80 11.88
CA ALA A 209 -4.98 17.79 11.99
C ALA A 209 -5.52 16.36 11.81
N PHE A 210 -6.63 16.03 12.46
CA PHE A 210 -7.31 14.74 12.33
C PHE A 210 -7.79 14.47 10.91
N PHE A 211 -8.56 15.40 10.31
CA PHE A 211 -9.07 15.21 8.96
C PHE A 211 -7.94 15.16 7.93
N MET A 212 -6.90 16.00 8.04
CA MET A 212 -5.74 15.93 7.16
C MET A 212 -5.02 14.59 7.26
N SER A 213 -4.81 14.07 8.48
CA SER A 213 -4.21 12.75 8.67
C SER A 213 -5.10 11.63 8.10
N LEU A 214 -6.40 11.67 8.38
CA LEU A 214 -7.38 10.71 7.88
C LEU A 214 -7.43 10.70 6.35
N PHE A 215 -7.59 11.88 5.73
CA PHE A 215 -7.62 12.05 4.29
C PHE A 215 -6.29 11.75 3.63
N SER A 216 -5.16 11.88 4.30
CA SER A 216 -3.91 11.47 3.69
C SER A 216 -3.78 9.97 3.68
N TRP A 217 -3.77 9.34 4.85
CA TRP A 217 -3.38 7.94 4.94
C TRP A 217 -4.46 6.96 4.46
N ALA A 218 -5.72 7.21 4.81
CA ALA A 218 -6.82 6.34 4.37
C ALA A 218 -7.11 6.52 2.87
N LEU A 219 -7.03 7.76 2.36
CA LEU A 219 -7.26 8.02 0.93
C LEU A 219 -6.15 7.41 0.07
N ILE A 220 -4.89 7.42 0.53
CA ILE A 220 -3.77 6.78 -0.19
C ILE A 220 -4.03 5.29 -0.37
N ALA A 221 -4.33 4.57 0.72
CA ALA A 221 -4.61 3.14 0.65
C ALA A 221 -5.85 2.84 -0.22
N MET A 222 -6.89 3.68 -0.15
CA MET A 222 -8.07 3.55 -1.00
C MET A 222 -7.77 3.79 -2.49
N ILE A 223 -7.04 4.86 -2.81
CA ILE A 223 -6.70 5.23 -4.19
C ILE A 223 -5.76 4.22 -4.81
N ASP A 224 -4.83 3.67 -4.05
CA ASP A 224 -3.92 2.62 -4.52
C ASP A 224 -4.70 1.39 -5.01
N GLY A 225 -5.65 0.91 -4.20
CA GLY A 225 -6.56 -0.17 -4.56
C GLY A 225 -7.45 0.20 -5.76
N PHE A 226 -8.01 1.41 -5.76
CA PHE A 226 -8.86 1.91 -6.84
C PHE A 226 -8.11 1.98 -8.19
N PHE A 227 -6.92 2.58 -8.23
CA PHE A 227 -6.10 2.64 -9.44
C PHE A 227 -5.69 1.25 -9.92
N THR A 228 -5.38 0.34 -9.00
CA THR A 228 -5.12 -1.06 -9.36
C THR A 228 -6.34 -1.71 -10.02
N ILE A 229 -7.56 -1.51 -9.53
CA ILE A 229 -8.78 -2.06 -10.15
C ILE A 229 -9.07 -1.37 -11.48
N VAL A 230 -9.00 -0.04 -11.55
CA VAL A 230 -9.35 0.74 -12.74
C VAL A 230 -8.39 0.46 -13.88
N TYR A 231 -7.09 0.45 -13.65
CA TYR A 231 -6.11 0.38 -14.73
C TYR A 231 -5.61 -1.05 -15.02
N ASN A 232 -5.83 -2.01 -14.12
CA ASN A 232 -5.48 -3.42 -14.38
C ASN A 232 -6.61 -4.20 -15.08
N SER A 233 -6.50 -4.31 -16.41
CA SER A 233 -7.48 -5.03 -17.23
C SER A 233 -7.67 -6.52 -16.85
N GLU A 234 -6.66 -7.19 -16.30
CA GLU A 234 -6.78 -8.60 -15.91
C GLU A 234 -7.62 -8.77 -14.66
N ILE A 235 -7.44 -7.86 -13.68
CA ILE A 235 -8.24 -7.82 -12.46
C ILE A 235 -9.70 -7.53 -12.82
N ARG A 236 -9.97 -6.52 -13.68
CA ARG A 236 -11.33 -6.21 -14.14
C ARG A 236 -12.00 -7.40 -14.79
N LYS A 237 -11.29 -8.12 -15.67
CA LYS A 237 -11.83 -9.33 -16.32
C LYS A 237 -12.18 -10.41 -15.31
N LYS A 238 -11.34 -10.65 -14.30
CA LYS A 238 -11.63 -11.64 -13.24
C LYS A 238 -12.80 -11.23 -12.37
N ILE A 239 -12.96 -9.94 -12.07
CA ILE A 239 -14.12 -9.42 -11.33
C ILE A 239 -15.40 -9.57 -12.16
N ALA A 240 -15.37 -9.19 -13.44
CA ALA A 240 -16.51 -9.33 -14.35
C ALA A 240 -16.91 -10.80 -14.56
N PHE A 241 -15.93 -11.69 -14.78
CA PHE A 241 -16.20 -13.13 -14.94
C PHE A 241 -16.75 -13.77 -13.65
N ARG A 242 -16.29 -13.35 -12.47
CA ARG A 242 -16.93 -13.77 -11.20
C ARG A 242 -18.35 -13.25 -11.06
N ARG A 243 -18.65 -12.04 -11.54
CA ARG A 243 -20.04 -11.54 -11.57
C ARG A 243 -20.91 -12.42 -12.46
N GLU A 244 -20.44 -12.80 -13.64
CA GLU A 244 -21.19 -13.70 -14.53
C GLU A 244 -21.43 -15.08 -13.90
N ILE A 245 -20.41 -15.70 -13.30
CA ILE A 245 -20.59 -16.99 -12.58
C ILE A 245 -21.54 -16.84 -11.39
N CYS A 246 -21.41 -15.77 -10.59
CA CYS A 246 -22.26 -15.55 -9.43
C CYS A 246 -23.72 -15.29 -9.82
N VAL A 247 -23.95 -14.58 -10.93
CA VAL A 247 -25.29 -14.38 -11.53
C VAL A 247 -25.83 -15.71 -12.08
N VAL A 248 -25.03 -16.52 -12.76
CA VAL A 248 -25.47 -17.84 -13.24
C VAL A 248 -25.79 -18.77 -12.07
N SER A 249 -24.99 -18.80 -11.00
CA SER A 249 -25.31 -19.56 -9.79
C SER A 249 -26.59 -19.10 -9.10
N THR A 250 -26.88 -17.80 -9.08
CA THR A 250 -28.14 -17.27 -8.50
C THR A 250 -29.35 -17.54 -9.39
N VAL A 251 -29.20 -17.52 -10.72
CA VAL A 251 -30.27 -17.87 -11.66
C VAL A 251 -30.56 -19.38 -11.64
N VAL A 252 -29.54 -20.23 -11.52
CA VAL A 252 -29.73 -21.69 -11.38
C VAL A 252 -30.43 -22.04 -10.06
N SER A 253 -30.20 -21.29 -8.98
CA SER A 253 -30.92 -21.49 -7.70
C SER A 253 -32.36 -20.98 -7.68
N LEU A 254 -32.82 -20.24 -8.70
CA LEU A 254 -34.20 -19.73 -8.78
C LEU A 254 -35.11 -20.59 -9.67
N ASN A 255 -34.59 -21.61 -10.35
CA ASN A 255 -35.35 -22.52 -11.22
C ASN A 255 -35.61 -23.90 -10.59
N VAL A 256 -35.49 -24.01 -9.27
CA VAL A 256 -35.90 -25.20 -8.50
C VAL A 256 -36.96 -24.75 -7.51
N ASN A 257 -38.20 -24.63 -7.98
CA ASN A 257 -39.45 -24.83 -7.24
C ASN A 257 -40.64 -24.69 -8.19
#